data_AF-X0V2L4-F1
#
_entry.id   AF-X0V2L4-F1
#
_cell.length_a   1.000
_cell.length_b   1.000
_cell.length_c   1.000
_cell.angle_alpha   90.00
_cell.angle_beta   90.00
_cell.angle_gamma   90.00
#
_symmetry.space_group_name_H-M   'P 1'
#
loop_
_entity.id
_entity.type
_entity.pdbx_description
1 polymer ?
#
loop_
_entity_poly.entity_id
_entity_poly.type
_entity_poly.pdbx_seq_one_letter_code
_entity_poly.pdbx_strand_id
1 'polypeptide(L)' 'MILGDMGAEVIKIKPPWGEVARLYASFYGGMSSVFLFLDRSKKGMTFNLKMHKAVEIAKALTEKRDIIVENFKRGTMDKL' A
#
# COMPACT_ATOMS: atom_id res chain seq x y z
N MET A 1 1.89 1.08 9.59
CA MET A 1 1.68 1.91 10.78
C MET A 1 2.77 1.55 11.76
N ILE A 2 2.63 0.48 12.56
CA ILE A 2 3.61 0.07 13.58
C ILE A 2 5.05 0.06 13.06
N LEU A 3 5.36 -0.65 11.97
CA LEU A 3 6.72 -0.67 11.41
C LEU A 3 7.26 0.72 11.07
N GLY A 4 6.45 1.57 10.44
CA GLY A 4 6.84 2.95 10.10
C GLY A 4 6.98 3.84 11.33
N ASP A 5 6.09 3.68 12.31
CA ASP A 5 6.15 4.37 13.60
C ASP A 5 7.41 3.96 14.41
N MET A 6 7.91 2.73 14.18
CA MET A 6 9.16 2.20 14.75
C MET A 6 10.41 2.53 13.90
N GLY A 7 10.28 3.37 12.86
CA GLY A 7 11.41 3.88 12.09
C GLY A 7 11.67 3.20 10.75
N ALA A 8 10.88 2.20 10.34
CA ALA A 8 11.04 1.59 9.03
C ALA A 8 10.59 2.52 7.89
N GLU A 9 11.30 2.51 6.76
CA GLU A 9 10.79 3.12 5.54
C GLU A 9 9.69 2.22 4.94
N VAL A 10 8.42 2.64 5.07
CA VAL A 10 7.28 1.89 4.53
C VAL A 10 6.74 2.56 3.27
N ILE A 11 6.77 1.84 2.16
CA ILE A 11 6.15 2.24 0.89
C ILE A 11 4.90 1.40 0.67
N LYS A 12 3.74 2.05 0.62
CA LYS A 12 2.46 1.38 0.35
C LYS A 12 2.12 1.46 -1.13
N ILE A 13 2.07 0.30 -1.78
CA ILE A 13 1.58 0.15 -3.14
C ILE A 13 0.05 0.13 -3.14
N LYS A 14 -0.58 0.97 -3.99
CA LYS A 14 -2.04 1.11 -4.09
C LYS A 14 -2.48 1.06 -5.55
N PRO A 15 -3.71 0.61 -5.83
CA PRO A 15 -4.23 0.66 -7.19
C PRO A 15 -4.56 2.10 -7.62
N PRO A 16 -4.77 2.37 -8.93
CA PRO A 16 -5.08 3.71 -9.45
C PRO A 16 -6.29 4.41 -8.82
N TRP A 17 -7.29 3.64 -8.39
CA TRP A 17 -8.47 4.16 -7.71
C TRP A 17 -8.26 4.41 -6.20
N GLY A 18 -7.05 4.19 -5.70
CA GLY A 18 -6.69 4.39 -4.31
C GLY A 18 -7.15 3.27 -3.37
N GLU A 19 -7.12 3.55 -2.08
CA GLU A 19 -7.44 2.59 -1.03
C GLU A 19 -8.85 2.82 -0.49
N VAL A 20 -9.58 1.72 -0.25
CA VAL A 20 -10.95 1.73 0.25
C VAL A 20 -11.08 2.45 1.59
N ALA A 21 -10.07 2.40 2.45
CA ALA A 21 -10.06 3.09 3.74
C ALA A 21 -10.26 4.62 3.61
N ARG A 22 -9.97 5.22 2.45
CA ARG A 22 -10.26 6.64 2.19
C ARG A 22 -11.76 6.95 2.19
N LEU A 23 -12.60 5.95 1.97
CA LEU A 23 -14.06 6.05 1.91
C LEU A 23 -14.73 5.74 3.26
N TYR A 24 -13.97 5.32 4.28
CA TYR A 24 -14.54 5.02 5.58
C TYR A 24 -15.01 6.30 6.28
N ALA A 25 -16.20 6.22 6.88
CA ALA A 25 -16.85 7.33 7.57
C ALA A 25 -16.02 7.86 8.76
N SER A 26 -16.43 9.03 9.27
CA SER A 26 -15.66 9.91 10.15
C SER A 26 -14.53 10.63 9.41
N PHE A 27 -14.75 11.90 9.10
CA PHE A 27 -13.85 12.74 8.31
C PHE A 27 -13.21 13.83 9.16
N TYR A 28 -11.92 14.05 8.96
CA TYR A 28 -11.16 15.17 9.52
C TYR A 28 -10.37 15.84 8.39
N GLY A 29 -10.53 17.15 8.22
CA GLY A 29 -9.89 17.90 7.14
C GLY A 29 -10.22 17.37 5.74
N GLY A 30 -11.42 16.83 5.52
CA GLY A 30 -11.85 16.25 4.24
C GLY A 30 -11.30 14.85 3.93
N MET A 31 -10.61 14.20 4.87
CA MET A 31 -10.08 12.85 4.72
C MET A 31 -10.65 11.91 5.78
N SER A 32 -10.78 10.62 5.43
CA SER A 32 -11.18 9.60 6.42
C SER A 32 -10.17 9.53 7.56
N SER A 33 -10.65 9.64 8.79
CA SER A 33 -9.83 9.51 10.01
C SER A 33 -9.19 8.12 10.12
N VAL A 34 -9.87 7.08 9.64
CA VAL A 34 -9.33 5.72 9.59
C VAL A 34 -8.15 5.64 8.62
N PHE A 35 -8.28 6.25 7.44
CA PHE A 35 -7.18 6.33 6.49
C PHE A 35 -5.99 7.08 7.09
N LEU A 36 -6.21 8.25 7.69
CA LEU A 36 -5.15 9.03 8.35
C LEU A 36 -4.43 8.21 9.42
N PHE A 37 -5.18 7.50 10.26
CA PHE A 37 -4.62 6.66 11.31
C PHE A 37 -3.80 5.49 10.75
N LEU A 38 -4.34 4.72 9.81
CA LEU A 38 -3.70 3.50 9.31
C LEU A 38 -2.51 3.78 8.38
N ASP A 39 -2.53 4.89 7.65
CA ASP A 39 -1.56 5.21 6.61
C ASP A 39 -0.51 6.26 6.98
N ARG A 40 -0.56 6.80 8.20
CA ARG A 40 0.56 7.58 8.74
C ARG A 40 1.88 6.79 8.65
N SER A 41 2.97 7.55 8.55
CA SER A 41 4.34 7.01 8.50
C SER A 41 4.62 6.13 7.27
N LYS A 42 3.81 6.25 6.21
CA LYS A 42 4.01 5.55 4.93
C LYS A 42 4.12 6.54 3.77
N LYS A 43 5.00 6.23 2.82
CA LYS A 43 4.98 6.82 1.48
C LYS A 43 3.99 6.06 0.59
N GLY A 44 3.29 6.75 -0.30
CA GLY A 44 2.34 6.13 -1.22
C GLY A 44 2.90 6.00 -2.64
N MET A 45 2.67 4.87 -3.29
CA MET A 45 2.96 4.69 -4.72
C MET A 45 1.81 3.94 -5.39
N THR A 46 1.51 4.31 -6.62
CA THR A 46 0.35 3.81 -7.35
C THR A 46 0.78 2.89 -8.48
N PHE A 47 0.30 1.64 -8.48
CA PHE A 47 0.52 0.68 -9.56
C PHE A 47 -0.78 -0.03 -9.95
N ASN A 48 -0.98 -0.21 -11.26
CA ASN A 48 -1.93 -1.20 -11.75
C ASN A 48 -1.21 -2.54 -11.94
N LEU A 49 -1.20 -3.39 -10.90
CA LEU A 49 -0.51 -4.69 -10.94
C LEU A 49 -1.13 -5.72 -11.90
N LYS A 50 -2.21 -5.37 -12.63
CA LYS A 50 -2.68 -6.17 -13.77
C LYS A 50 -1.87 -5.95 -15.04
N MET A 51 -1.00 -4.94 -15.07
CA MET A 51 -0.10 -4.67 -16.18
C MET A 51 1.23 -5.37 -15.94
N HIS A 52 1.70 -6.17 -16.90
CA HIS A 52 2.98 -6.90 -16.81
C HIS A 52 4.14 -6.00 -16.39
N LYS A 53 4.28 -4.83 -17.03
CA LYS A 53 5.32 -3.84 -16.71
C LYS A 53 5.23 -3.31 -15.28
N ALA A 54 4.03 -3.18 -14.72
CA ALA A 54 3.88 -2.75 -13.33
C ALA A 54 4.32 -3.84 -12.34
N VAL A 55 4.08 -5.11 -12.68
CA VAL A 55 4.58 -6.25 -11.90
C VAL A 55 6.10 -6.30 -11.95
N GLU A 56 6.73 -6.12 -13.10
CA GLU A 56 8.20 -6.06 -13.23
C GLU A 56 8.80 -4.97 -12.34
N ILE A 57 8.22 -3.76 -12.37
CA ILE A 57 8.67 -2.64 -11.53
C ILE A 57 8.47 -2.98 -10.04
N ALA A 58 7.32 -3.56 -9.67
CA ALA A 58 7.07 -3.97 -8.30
C ALA A 58 8.07 -5.04 -7.82
N LYS A 59 8.39 -6.04 -8.67
CA LYS A 59 9.40 -7.06 -8.39
C LYS A 59 10.79 -6.44 -8.23
N ALA A 60 11.21 -5.56 -9.14
CA ALA A 60 12.49 -4.85 -9.02
C ALA A 60 12.58 -3.99 -7.75
N LEU A 61 11.46 -3.38 -7.33
CA LEU A 61 11.42 -2.64 -6.06
C LEU A 61 11.65 -3.54 -4.86
N THR A 62 11.19 -4.80 -4.89
CA THR A 62 11.35 -5.74 -3.78
C THR A 62 12.78 -6.20 -3.57
N GLU A 63 13.63 -6.18 -4.60
CA GLU A 63 15.05 -6.57 -4.50
C GLU A 63 15.85 -5.74 -3.48
N LYS A 64 15.37 -4.53 -3.18
CA LYS A 64 16.02 -3.60 -2.23
C LYS A 64 15.25 -3.45 -0.92
N ARG A 65 14.31 -4.35 -0.61
CA ARG A 65 13.44 -4.25 0.57
C ARG A 65 13.57 -5.49 1.43
N ASP A 66 13.59 -5.29 2.73
CA ASP A 66 13.77 -6.38 3.70
C ASP A 66 12.50 -7.21 3.89
N ILE A 67 11.32 -6.58 3.74
CA ILE A 67 10.03 -7.19 4.07
C ILE A 67 8.99 -6.79 3.03
N ILE A 68 8.19 -7.78 2.59
CA ILE A 68 6.97 -7.58 1.82
C ILE A 68 5.78 -7.96 2.71
N VAL A 69 4.75 -7.11 2.74
CA VAL A 69 3.52 -7.36 3.49
C VAL A 69 2.33 -7.24 2.54
N GLU A 70 1.49 -8.27 2.54
CA GLU A 70 0.26 -8.33 1.77
C GLU A 70 -0.87 -8.91 2.63
N ASN A 71 -2.11 -8.51 2.34
CA ASN A 71 -3.30 -9.01 3.00
C ASN A 71 -4.44 -9.27 2.00
N PHE A 72 -4.09 -9.64 0.77
CA PHE A 72 -5.06 -9.99 -0.26
C PHE A 72 -5.69 -11.35 0.04
N LYS A 73 -6.74 -11.70 -0.71
CA LYS A 73 -7.27 -13.07 -0.66
C LYS A 73 -6.16 -14.04 -1.07
N ARG A 74 -6.13 -15.22 -0.43
CA ARG A 74 -5.18 -16.29 -0.75
C ARG A 74 -5.10 -16.53 -2.27
N GLY A 75 -3.88 -16.64 -2.78
CA GLY A 75 -3.61 -16.87 -4.20
C GLY A 75 -3.74 -15.63 -5.08
N THR A 76 -3.92 -14.43 -4.53
CA THR A 76 -3.92 -13.20 -5.34
C THR A 76 -2.51 -12.87 -5.82
N MET A 77 -1.52 -12.90 -4.92
CA MET A 77 -0.12 -12.62 -5.27
C MET A 77 0.47 -13.66 -6.23
N ASP A 78 0.09 -14.93 -6.08
CA ASP A 78 0.56 -16.03 -6.95
C ASP A 78 0.13 -15.87 -8.43
N LYS A 79 -0.90 -15.05 -8.68
CA LYS A 79 -1.42 -14.75 -10.02
C LYS A 79 -0.77 -13.53 -10.68
N LEU A 80 0.21 -12.90 -10.01
CA LEU A 80 0.89 -11.68 -10.48
C LEU A 80 2.23 -11.94 -11.18
#